data_AF-A0A917TXQ3-F1
#
_entry.id   AF-A0A917TXQ3-F1
#
_cell.length_a   1.000
_cell.length_b   1.000
_cell.length_c   1.000
_cell.angle_alpha   90.00
_cell.angle_beta   90.00
_cell.angle_gamma   90.00
#
_symmetry.space_group_name_H-M   'P 1'
#
loop_
_entity.id
_entity.type
_entity.pdbx_description
1 polymer ?
#
loop_
_entity_poly.entity_id
_entity_poly.type
_entity_poly.pdbx_seq_one_letter_code
_entity_poly.pdbx_strand_id
1 'polypeptide(L)'
;MNNDQALEVLGTIAELYPKFDISKRKVAILLPKLKKMDYSKVMKKLSAYAAEHPYAPTLSEIAVYPPETNIYLEQQRPQWEKEAALVSEETKIEFKQQLNTLFREMSL
;
A
#
# COMPACT_ATOMS: atom_id res chain seq x y z
N MET A 1 -1.05 9.34 4.65
CA MET A 1 -0.35 10.58 4.24
C MET A 1 -0.54 11.67 5.30
N ASN A 2 0.28 12.73 5.29
CA ASN A 2 0.16 13.87 6.22
C ASN A 2 -0.87 14.93 5.72
N ASN A 3 -1.04 16.02 6.48
CA ASN A 3 -2.01 17.07 6.14
C ASN A 3 -1.63 17.81 4.84
N ASP A 4 -0.36 18.17 4.67
CA ASP A 4 0.10 18.94 3.51
C ASP A 4 -0.06 18.13 2.22
N GLN A 5 0.30 16.84 2.27
CA GLN A 5 0.08 15.88 1.18
C GLN A 5 -1.41 15.72 0.85
N ALA A 6 -2.29 15.70 1.86
CA ALA A 6 -3.72 15.60 1.62
C ALA A 6 -4.29 16.88 0.99
N LEU A 7 -3.78 18.05 1.40
CA LEU A 7 -4.15 19.33 0.79
C LEU A 7 -3.63 19.44 -0.63
N GLU A 8 -2.42 18.95 -0.89
CA GLU A 8 -1.85 18.86 -2.23
C GLU A 8 -2.72 18.02 -3.16
N VAL A 9 -3.13 16.82 -2.73
CA VAL A 9 -4.06 15.97 -3.52
C VAL A 9 -5.34 16.73 -3.87
N LEU A 10 -5.95 17.42 -2.89
CA LEU A 10 -7.17 18.21 -3.15
C LEU A 10 -6.88 19.36 -4.12
N GLY A 11 -5.78 20.09 -3.91
CA GLY A 11 -5.34 21.18 -4.77
C GLY A 11 -5.12 20.75 -6.21
N THR A 12 -4.42 19.62 -6.41
CA THR A 12 -4.22 19.03 -7.74
C THR A 12 -5.55 18.69 -8.41
N ILE A 13 -6.54 18.17 -7.67
CA ILE A 13 -7.88 17.93 -8.24
C ILE A 13 -8.53 19.24 -8.68
N ALA A 14 -8.43 20.32 -7.89
CA ALA A 14 -8.99 21.62 -8.29
C ALA A 14 -8.29 22.23 -9.51
N GLU A 15 -6.97 22.07 -9.63
CA GLU A 15 -6.20 22.55 -10.79
C GLU A 15 -6.55 21.78 -12.07
N LEU A 16 -6.68 20.46 -11.98
CA LEU A 16 -7.03 19.61 -13.13
C LEU A 16 -8.49 19.75 -13.54
N TYR A 17 -9.38 20.06 -12.61
CA TYR A 17 -10.82 20.11 -12.84
C TYR A 17 -11.41 21.46 -12.41
N PRO A 18 -11.53 22.44 -13.31
CA PRO A 18 -11.99 23.79 -12.97
C PRO A 18 -13.37 23.89 -12.31
N LYS A 19 -14.21 22.86 -12.50
CA LYS A 19 -15.55 22.77 -11.86
C LYS A 19 -15.49 22.23 -10.43
N PHE A 20 -14.35 21.73 -9.98
CA PHE A 20 -14.15 21.19 -8.65
C PHE A 20 -13.81 22.31 -7.67
N ASP A 21 -14.83 22.81 -6.98
CA ASP A 21 -14.65 23.81 -5.94
C ASP A 21 -14.18 23.17 -4.62
N ILE A 22 -13.17 23.76 -3.97
CA ILE A 22 -12.69 23.36 -2.65
C ILE A 22 -13.21 24.35 -1.60
N SER A 23 -14.23 23.92 -0.86
CA SER A 23 -14.71 24.66 0.30
C SER A 23 -14.10 24.14 1.60
N LYS A 24 -14.05 24.99 2.64
CA LYS A 24 -13.61 24.60 4.00
C LYS A 24 -14.34 23.34 4.51
N ARG A 25 -15.64 23.21 4.17
CA ARG A 25 -16.44 22.04 4.52
C ARG A 25 -15.97 20.77 3.82
N LYS A 26 -15.64 20.85 2.52
CA LYS A 26 -15.09 19.71 1.77
C LYS A 26 -13.75 19.28 2.35
N VAL A 27 -12.86 20.21 2.65
CA VAL A 27 -11.56 19.90 3.29
C VAL A 27 -11.79 19.18 4.62
N ALA A 28 -12.66 19.69 5.50
CA ALA A 28 -12.93 19.06 6.79
C ALA A 28 -13.44 17.60 6.69
N ILE A 29 -14.17 17.27 5.61
CA ILE A 29 -14.72 15.93 5.38
C ILE A 29 -13.70 15.00 4.69
N LEU A 30 -12.98 15.51 3.69
CA LEU A 30 -12.12 14.70 2.82
C LEU A 30 -10.73 14.48 3.43
N LEU A 31 -10.19 15.45 4.16
CA LEU A 31 -8.84 15.41 4.72
C LEU A 31 -8.63 14.22 5.68
N PRO A 32 -9.54 13.92 6.64
CA PRO A 32 -9.39 12.74 7.49
C PRO A 32 -9.39 11.41 6.73
N LYS A 33 -10.09 11.34 5.58
CA LYS A 33 -10.13 10.15 4.73
C LYS A 33 -8.84 9.98 3.96
N LEU A 34 -8.34 11.06 3.34
CA LEU A 34 -7.07 11.07 2.60
C LEU A 34 -5.89 10.67 3.50
N LYS A 35 -5.87 11.12 4.76
CA LYS A 35 -4.81 10.76 5.71
C LYS A 35 -4.60 9.26 5.90
N LYS A 36 -5.64 8.45 5.72
CA LYS A 36 -5.57 6.97 5.81
C LYS A 36 -4.93 6.31 4.58
N MET A 37 -4.71 7.07 3.51
CA MET A 37 -4.24 6.56 2.23
C MET A 37 -2.73 6.81 2.03
N ASP A 38 -2.17 6.10 1.06
CA ASP A 38 -0.80 6.24 0.60
C ASP A 38 -0.71 7.38 -0.44
N TYR A 39 0.04 8.44 -0.12
CA TYR A 39 0.13 9.63 -0.98
C TYR A 39 0.67 9.33 -2.38
N SER A 40 1.78 8.61 -2.49
CA SER A 40 2.42 8.35 -3.78
C SER A 40 1.50 7.54 -4.69
N LYS A 41 0.84 6.51 -4.13
CA LYS A 41 -0.08 5.68 -4.89
C LYS A 41 -1.36 6.42 -5.27
N VAL A 42 -1.87 7.28 -4.38
CA VAL A 42 -3.02 8.15 -4.68
C VAL A 42 -2.70 9.09 -5.84
N MET A 43 -1.56 9.79 -5.81
CA MET A 43 -1.15 10.70 -6.89
C MET A 43 -0.97 9.98 -8.23
N LYS A 44 -0.37 8.78 -8.23
CA LYS A 44 -0.24 7.95 -9.43
C LYS A 44 -1.62 7.58 -10.00
N LYS A 45 -2.56 7.18 -9.13
CA LYS A 45 -3.91 6.80 -9.53
C LYS A 45 -4.72 8.00 -10.02
N LEU A 46 -4.56 9.16 -9.38
CA LEU A 46 -5.17 10.42 -9.78
C LEU A 46 -4.67 10.86 -11.18
N SER A 47 -3.37 10.79 -11.43
CA SER A 47 -2.79 11.12 -12.73
C SER A 47 -3.31 10.20 -13.84
N ALA A 48 -3.38 8.90 -13.58
CA ALA A 48 -3.96 7.93 -14.52
C ALA A 48 -5.45 8.22 -14.79
N TYR A 49 -6.23 8.48 -13.74
CA TYR A 49 -7.65 8.82 -13.86
C TYR A 49 -7.87 10.09 -14.69
N ALA A 50 -7.06 11.13 -14.45
CA ALA A 50 -7.18 12.41 -15.17
C ALA A 50 -6.85 12.32 -16.65
N ALA A 51 -6.07 11.33 -17.08
CA ALA A 51 -5.79 11.09 -18.50
C ALA A 51 -7.03 10.57 -19.26
N GLU A 52 -7.94 9.89 -18.58
CA GLU A 52 -9.06 9.16 -19.20
C GLU A 52 -10.42 9.82 -18.93
N HIS A 53 -10.54 10.60 -17.85
CA HIS A 53 -11.82 11.12 -17.37
C HIS A 53 -11.87 12.66 -17.34
N PRO A 54 -12.88 13.27 -17.99
CA PRO A 54 -13.03 14.73 -18.02
C PRO A 54 -13.65 15.32 -16.75
N TYR A 55 -14.12 14.48 -15.81
CA TYR A 55 -14.76 14.89 -14.57
C TYR A 55 -13.88 14.54 -13.37
N ALA A 56 -13.99 15.32 -12.30
CA ALA A 56 -13.19 15.11 -11.09
C ALA A 56 -13.53 13.76 -10.44
N PRO A 57 -12.51 13.02 -9.97
CA PRO A 57 -12.73 11.75 -9.29
C PRO A 57 -13.39 11.93 -7.93
N THR A 58 -14.13 10.91 -7.53
CA THR A 58 -14.47 10.61 -6.16
C THR A 58 -13.25 10.09 -5.38
N LEU A 59 -13.27 10.20 -4.05
CA LEU A 59 -12.19 9.64 -3.23
C LEU A 59 -12.04 8.12 -3.40
N SER A 60 -13.11 7.39 -3.69
CA SER A 60 -13.06 5.93 -3.93
C SER A 60 -12.27 5.58 -5.19
N GLU A 61 -12.39 6.38 -6.24
CA GLU A 61 -11.68 6.14 -7.50
C GLU A 61 -10.18 6.30 -7.34
N ILE A 62 -9.73 7.19 -6.46
CA ILE A 62 -8.30 7.39 -6.17
C ILE A 62 -7.82 6.70 -4.88
N ALA A 63 -8.70 6.01 -4.15
CA ALA A 63 -8.35 5.40 -2.87
C ALA A 63 -7.28 4.32 -3.03
N VAL A 64 -6.19 4.48 -2.29
CA VAL A 64 -5.17 3.45 -2.10
C VAL A 64 -4.72 3.44 -0.65
N TYR A 65 -5.00 2.34 0.05
CA TYR A 65 -4.64 2.17 1.45
C TYR A 65 -3.31 1.43 1.58
N PRO A 66 -2.47 1.80 2.57
CA PRO A 66 -1.32 0.96 2.91
C PRO A 66 -1.82 -0.44 3.30
N PRO A 67 -1.01 -1.48 3.06
CA PRO A 67 -1.36 -2.82 3.55
C PRO A 67 -1.55 -2.78 5.06
N GLU A 68 -2.55 -3.49 5.56
CA GLU A 68 -2.72 -3.65 6.99
C GLU A 68 -1.49 -4.37 7.57
N THR A 69 -0.90 -3.80 8.61
CA THR A 69 0.15 -4.49 9.36
C THR A 69 -0.43 -5.78 9.90
N ASN A 70 0.16 -6.92 9.54
CA ASN A 70 -0.27 -8.20 10.09
C ASN A 70 0.27 -8.35 11.51
N ILE A 71 -0.56 -7.93 12.47
CA ILE A 71 -0.23 -7.92 13.90
C ILE A 71 0.14 -9.34 14.39
N TYR A 72 -0.49 -10.39 13.84
CA TYR A 72 -0.18 -11.77 14.21
C TYR A 72 1.23 -12.19 13.78
N LEU A 73 1.67 -11.80 12.57
CA LEU A 73 3.03 -12.07 12.12
C LEU A 73 4.06 -11.34 12.97
N GLU A 74 3.80 -10.08 13.34
CA GLU A 74 4.71 -9.33 14.22
C GLU A 74 4.83 -9.95 15.62
N GLN A 75 3.73 -10.49 16.15
CA GLN A 75 3.72 -11.16 17.45
C GLN A 75 4.41 -12.53 17.42
N GLN A 76 4.26 -13.29 16.33
CA GLN A 76 4.80 -14.66 16.24
C GLN A 76 6.24 -14.71 15.73
N ARG A 77 6.70 -13.71 14.96
CA ARG A 77 8.06 -13.68 14.39
C ARG A 77 9.18 -13.90 15.43
N PRO A 78 9.17 -13.27 16.62
CA PRO A 78 10.22 -13.49 17.62
C PRO A 78 10.28 -14.94 18.13
N GLN A 79 9.13 -15.64 18.17
CA GLN A 79 9.07 -17.03 18.59
C GLN A 79 9.64 -17.95 17.50
N TRP A 80 9.26 -17.72 16.25
CA TRP A 80 9.79 -18.49 15.11
C TRP A 80 11.29 -18.28 14.92
N GLU A 81 11.80 -17.07 15.15
CA GLU A 81 13.25 -16.80 15.11
C GLU A 81 14.01 -17.59 16.18
N LYS A 82 13.44 -17.70 17.40
CA LYS A 82 14.01 -18.55 18.45
C LYS A 82 13.98 -20.02 18.08
N GLU A 83 12.86 -20.51 17.58
CA GLU A 83 12.71 -21.91 17.14
C GLU A 83 13.67 -22.23 15.99
N ALA A 84 13.80 -21.34 15.01
CA ALA A 84 14.74 -21.49 13.90
C ALA A 84 16.21 -21.48 14.35
N ALA A 85 16.54 -20.74 15.41
CA ALA A 85 17.88 -20.72 15.98
C ALA A 85 18.26 -22.04 16.69
N LEU A 86 17.27 -22.84 17.12
CA LEU A 86 17.50 -24.16 17.71
C LEU A 86 17.79 -25.25 16.67
N VAL A 87 17.50 -24.99 15.39
CA VAL A 87 17.73 -25.94 14.31
C VAL A 87 19.21 -25.95 13.94
N SER A 88 19.80 -27.16 13.87
CA SER A 88 21.20 -27.35 13.52
C SER A 88 21.49 -26.95 12.07
N GLU A 89 22.74 -26.59 11.78
CA GLU A 89 23.17 -26.25 10.41
C GLU A 89 23.07 -27.46 9.46
N GLU A 90 23.32 -28.67 9.94
CA GLU A 90 23.17 -29.90 9.14
C GLU A 90 21.74 -30.07 8.64
N THR A 91 20.74 -29.89 9.51
CA THR A 91 19.32 -29.95 9.14
C THR A 91 18.94 -28.86 8.13
N LYS A 92 19.50 -27.66 8.25
CA LYS A 92 19.26 -26.57 7.28
C LYS A 92 19.84 -26.90 5.91
N ILE A 93 21.04 -27.49 5.87
CA ILE A 93 21.71 -27.91 4.63
C ILE A 93 20.92 -29.02 3.94
N GLU A 94 20.50 -30.04 4.70
CA GLU A 94 19.69 -31.14 4.17
C GLU A 94 18.36 -30.64 3.60
N PHE A 95 17.65 -29.79 4.35
CA PHE A 95 16.40 -29.18 3.89
C PHE A 95 16.58 -28.41 2.58
N LYS A 96 17.64 -27.60 2.46
CA LYS A 96 17.95 -26.86 1.25
C LYS A 96 18.20 -27.77 0.05
N GLN A 97 18.87 -28.91 0.26
CA GLN A 97 19.11 -29.88 -0.81
C GLN A 97 17.80 -30.52 -1.29
N GLN A 98 16.95 -30.97 -0.37
CA GLN A 98 15.64 -31.54 -0.69
C GLN A 98 14.75 -30.53 -1.43
N LEU A 99 14.72 -29.28 -0.97
CA LEU A 99 13.94 -28.21 -1.59
C LEU A 99 14.40 -27.93 -3.04
N ASN A 100 15.72 -27.92 -3.29
CA ASN A 100 16.26 -27.74 -4.63
C ASN A 100 15.93 -28.90 -5.57
N THR A 101 15.91 -30.13 -5.06
CA THR A 101 15.48 -31.30 -5.83
C THR A 101 14.01 -31.18 -6.24
N LEU A 102 13.14 -30.81 -5.29
CA LEU A 102 11.71 -30.59 -5.57
C LEU A 102 11.50 -29.51 -6.66
N PHE A 103 12.22 -28.39 -6.59
CA PHE A 103 12.09 -27.35 -7.61
C PHE A 103 12.54 -27.81 -9.00
N ARG A 104 13.55 -28.68 -9.10
CA ARG A 104 13.97 -29.28 -10.38
C ARG A 104 12.90 -30.22 -10.92
N GLU A 105 12.34 -31.06 -10.07
CA GLU A 105 11.28 -32.02 -10.43
C GLU A 105 9.99 -31.33 -10.89
N MET A 106 9.60 -30.21 -10.28
CA MET A 106 8.41 -29.44 -10.71
C MET A 106 8.63 -28.58 -11.96
N SER A 107 9.88 -28.41 -12.40
CA SER A 107 10.23 -27.64 -13.61
C SER A 107 10.33 -28.49 -14.88
N LEU A 108 10.13 -29.81 -14.76
CA LEU A 108 10.07 -30.80 -15.84
C LEU A 108 8.61 -31.16 -16.14
#